data_AF-A0A1Q7NY98-F1
#
_entry.id   AF-A0A1Q7NY98-F1
#
_cell.length_a   1.000
_cell.length_b   1.000
_cell.length_c   1.000
_cell.angle_alpha   90.00
_cell.angle_beta   90.00
_cell.angle_gamma   90.00
#
_symmetry.space_group_name_H-M   'P 1'
#
loop_
_entity.id
_entity.type
_entity.pdbx_description
1 polymer ?
#
loop_
_entity_poly.entity_id
_entity_poly.type
_entity_poly.pdbx_seq_one_letter_code
_entity_poly.pdbx_strand_id
1 'polypeptide(L)'
;MVDDLLFRFLVDLEVQKAQRLRYCFSIVCLAFDGISPETREPSRPSFAEIATRYIRTTDVVTPWAPASLAMLLVDAETTHLPPILSRLTALLGPIPWSAGGSCYPKTATRADDMLRQAVDTMIRAREDGGHRLYVGS
;
A
#
# COMPACT_ATOMS: atom_id res chain seq x y z
N MET A 1 6.45 -7.23 9.16
CA MET A 1 5.00 -7.37 8.97
C MET A 1 4.32 -7.07 10.29
N VAL A 2 3.13 -6.48 10.23
CA VAL A 2 2.28 -6.19 11.38
C VAL A 2 0.89 -6.77 11.11
N ASP A 3 0.03 -6.84 12.13
CA ASP A 3 -1.40 -7.10 11.93
C ASP A 3 -2.18 -5.82 11.60
N ASP A 4 -3.46 -5.97 11.23
CA ASP A 4 -4.34 -4.87 10.81
C ASP A 4 -4.54 -3.80 11.90
N LEU A 5 -4.67 -4.21 13.17
CA LEU A 5 -4.90 -3.27 14.28
C LEU A 5 -3.64 -2.43 14.53
N LEU A 6 -2.48 -3.08 14.54
CA LEU A 6 -1.20 -2.41 14.66
C LEU A 6 -0.92 -1.51 13.44
N PHE A 7 -1.28 -1.94 12.23
CA PHE A 7 -1.14 -1.09 11.04
C PHE A 7 -1.96 0.20 11.15
N ARG A 8 -3.24 0.13 11.55
CA ARG A 8 -4.09 1.32 11.77
C ARG A 8 -3.47 2.25 12.79
N PHE A 9 -3.05 1.69 13.93
CA PHE A 9 -2.39 2.46 14.98
C PHE A 9 -1.11 3.16 14.47
N LEU A 10 -0.30 2.47 13.66
CA LEU A 10 0.92 3.06 13.09
C LEU A 10 0.60 4.19 12.11
N VAL A 11 -0.47 4.08 11.32
CA VAL A 11 -0.92 5.17 10.44
C VAL A 11 -1.34 6.39 11.26
N ASP A 12 -2.14 6.21 12.32
CA ASP A 12 -2.52 7.30 13.23
C ASP A 12 -1.28 7.96 13.87
N LEU A 13 -0.33 7.16 14.32
CA LEU A 13 0.93 7.64 14.86
C LEU A 13 1.73 8.43 13.81
N GLU A 14 1.77 7.95 12.56
CA GLU A 14 2.45 8.62 11.46
C GLU A 14 1.85 10.00 11.19
N VAL A 15 0.52 10.14 11.22
CA VAL A 15 -0.15 11.45 11.11
C VAL A 15 0.37 12.43 12.17
N GLN A 16 0.43 12.01 13.44
CA GLN A 16 0.90 12.87 14.53
C GLN A 16 2.38 13.27 14.35
N LYS A 17 3.23 12.32 13.95
CA LYS A 17 4.64 12.59 13.67
C LYS A 17 4.80 13.53 12.46
N ALA A 18 4.11 13.25 11.37
CA ALA A 18 4.17 14.01 10.12
C ALA A 18 3.70 15.44 10.30
N GLN A 19 2.65 15.65 11.09
CA GLN A 19 2.18 16.98 11.47
C GLN A 19 3.27 17.78 12.23
N ARG A 20 3.94 17.14 13.20
CA ARG A 20 4.95 17.79 14.04
C ARG A 20 6.27 18.04 13.30
N LEU A 21 6.71 17.08 12.50
CA LEU A 21 8.00 17.09 11.80
C LEU A 21 7.92 17.63 10.37
N ARG A 22 6.69 17.90 9.87
CA ARG A 22 6.41 18.49 8.56
C ARG A 22 6.97 17.68 7.38
N TYR A 23 6.79 16.36 7.40
CA TYR A 23 7.07 15.48 6.26
C TYR A 23 5.78 14.88 5.69
N CYS A 24 5.89 14.31 4.49
CA CYS A 24 4.81 13.59 3.84
C CYS A 24 5.00 12.08 3.99
N PHE A 25 3.90 11.35 4.13
CA PHE A 25 3.90 9.90 4.00
C PHE A 25 2.71 9.48 3.15
N SER A 26 2.80 8.29 2.57
CA SER A 26 1.75 7.76 1.72
C SER A 26 1.28 6.39 2.18
N ILE A 27 0.01 6.11 1.95
CA ILE A 27 -0.55 4.77 2.07
C ILE A 27 -0.79 4.25 0.66
N VAL A 28 -0.46 2.99 0.44
CA VAL A 28 -0.76 2.28 -0.81
C VAL A 28 -1.48 0.97 -0.50
N CYS A 29 -2.64 0.78 -1.10
CA CYS A 29 -3.35 -0.48 -1.13
C CYS A 29 -3.13 -1.15 -2.48
N LEU A 30 -2.68 -2.40 -2.47
CA LEU A 30 -2.41 -3.19 -3.67
C LEU A 30 -3.26 -4.46 -3.63
N ALA A 31 -4.08 -4.66 -4.66
CA ALA A 31 -4.79 -5.89 -4.91
C ALA A 31 -4.16 -6.60 -6.11
N PHE A 32 -4.03 -7.92 -6.05
CA PHE A 32 -3.66 -8.74 -7.19
C PHE A 32 -4.36 -10.09 -7.08
N ASP A 33 -4.86 -10.58 -8.21
CA ASP A 33 -5.54 -11.86 -8.27
C ASP A 33 -4.49 -12.95 -8.43
N GLY A 34 -3.88 -13.35 -7.32
CA GLY A 34 -2.78 -14.30 -7.33
C GLY A 34 -2.45 -14.83 -5.95
N ILE A 35 -2.86 -16.08 -5.72
CA ILE A 35 -2.56 -16.97 -4.58
C ILE A 35 -3.57 -16.82 -3.43
N SER A 36 -4.64 -17.63 -3.51
CA SER A 36 -5.32 -18.06 -2.29
C SER A 36 -4.26 -18.62 -1.33
N PRO A 37 -4.26 -18.23 -0.04
CA PRO A 37 -3.33 -18.77 0.95
C PRO A 37 -3.37 -20.31 1.02
N GLU A 38 -4.45 -20.92 0.51
CA GLU A 38 -4.71 -22.36 0.54
C GLU A 38 -4.01 -23.15 -0.58
N THR A 39 -3.49 -22.48 -1.63
CA THR A 39 -2.78 -23.13 -2.76
C THR A 39 -1.27 -22.85 -2.74
N ARG A 40 -0.76 -22.25 -1.67
CA ARG A 40 0.66 -21.87 -1.57
C ARG A 40 1.47 -23.08 -1.10
N GLU A 41 2.42 -23.52 -1.93
CA GLU A 41 3.48 -24.42 -1.45
C GLU A 41 4.16 -23.77 -0.23
N PRO A 42 4.37 -24.52 0.87
CA PRO A 42 4.89 -23.98 2.13
C PRO A 42 6.32 -23.41 2.03
N SER A 43 6.99 -23.60 0.89
CA SER A 43 8.36 -23.18 0.60
C SER A 43 8.46 -21.83 -0.14
N ARG A 44 7.35 -21.25 -0.61
CA ARG A 44 7.38 -19.96 -1.34
C ARG A 44 7.11 -18.78 -0.39
N PRO A 45 8.03 -17.81 -0.28
CA PRO A 45 7.83 -16.65 0.57
C PRO A 45 6.58 -15.87 0.16
N SER A 46 5.92 -15.27 1.14
CA SER A 46 4.72 -14.50 0.86
C SER A 46 5.03 -13.23 0.03
N PHE A 47 4.09 -12.75 -0.78
CA PHE A 47 4.31 -11.50 -1.53
C PHE A 47 4.57 -10.33 -0.56
N ALA A 48 3.98 -10.35 0.63
CA ALA A 48 4.29 -9.41 1.71
C ALA A 48 5.76 -9.50 2.15
N GLU A 49 6.31 -10.70 2.36
CA GLU A 49 7.74 -10.90 2.66
C GLU A 49 8.67 -10.48 1.52
N ILE A 50 8.24 -10.65 0.27
CA ILE A 50 9.02 -10.18 -0.86
C ILE A 50 8.99 -8.66 -0.91
N ALA A 51 7.82 -8.05 -0.70
CA ALA A 51 7.63 -6.61 -0.73
C ALA A 51 8.51 -5.86 0.29
N THR A 52 8.76 -6.46 1.47
CA THR A 52 9.66 -5.85 2.48
C THR A 52 11.10 -5.65 1.98
N ARG A 53 11.53 -6.35 0.92
CA ARG A 53 12.86 -6.19 0.32
C ARG A 53 12.97 -5.00 -0.64
N TYR A 54 11.83 -4.45 -1.09
CA TYR A 54 11.77 -3.39 -2.09
C TYR A 54 11.34 -2.03 -1.54
N ILE A 55 11.02 -2.00 -0.25
CA ILE A 55 10.67 -0.80 0.52
C ILE A 55 11.77 -0.50 1.55
N ARG A 56 11.72 0.68 2.15
CA ARG A 56 12.69 1.10 3.18
C ARG A 56 12.38 0.42 4.50
N THR A 57 13.37 0.33 5.38
CA THR A 57 13.21 -0.22 6.74
C THR A 57 12.22 0.57 7.60
N THR A 58 11.98 1.84 7.26
CA THR A 58 10.98 2.71 7.90
C THR A 58 9.55 2.43 7.44
N ASP A 59 9.39 1.74 6.31
CA ASP A 59 8.09 1.46 5.73
C ASP A 59 7.47 0.23 6.40
N VAL A 60 6.14 0.20 6.44
CA VAL A 60 5.38 -0.88 7.09
C VAL A 60 4.50 -1.57 6.05
N VAL A 61 4.44 -2.90 6.14
CA VAL A 61 3.63 -3.75 5.26
C VAL A 61 2.77 -4.68 6.08
N THR A 62 1.50 -4.79 5.69
CA THR A 62 0.55 -5.75 6.22
C THR A 62 -0.26 -6.38 5.09
N PRO A 63 -0.56 -7.69 5.14
CA PRO A 63 -1.75 -8.21 4.47
C PRO A 63 -2.99 -7.44 4.95
N TRP A 64 -3.95 -7.14 4.10
CA TRP A 64 -5.09 -6.30 4.50
C TRP A 64 -6.32 -6.52 3.64
N ALA A 65 -7.40 -7.11 4.16
CA ALA A 65 -8.67 -7.17 3.43
C ALA A 65 -9.37 -5.79 3.46
N PRO A 66 -9.86 -5.25 2.32
CA PRO A 66 -10.17 -5.90 1.03
C PRO A 66 -9.04 -5.89 -0.02
N ALA A 67 -7.85 -5.39 0.30
CA ALA A 67 -6.67 -5.47 -0.56
C ALA A 67 -5.95 -6.83 -0.41
N SER A 68 -4.89 -7.04 -1.19
CA SER A 68 -3.94 -8.13 -0.93
C SER A 68 -2.82 -7.66 0.01
N LEU A 69 -2.51 -6.36 -0.05
CA LEU A 69 -1.44 -5.72 0.71
C LEU A 69 -1.80 -4.25 1.00
N ALA A 70 -1.50 -3.78 2.21
CA ALA A 70 -1.44 -2.37 2.54
C ALA A 70 -0.02 -1.99 2.97
N MET A 71 0.43 -0.81 2.54
CA MET A 71 1.77 -0.30 2.78
C MET A 71 1.69 1.13 3.31
N LEU A 72 2.43 1.40 4.39
CA LEU A 72 2.71 2.73 4.90
C LEU A 72 4.14 3.08 4.47
N LEU A 73 4.27 4.10 3.62
CA LEU A 73 5.54 4.53 3.04
C LEU A 73 5.94 5.87 3.67
N VAL A 74 6.97 5.84 4.52
CA VAL A 74 7.44 7.01 5.27
C VAL A 74 8.33 7.86 4.37
N ASP A 75 8.17 9.19 4.44
CA ASP A 75 8.91 10.13 3.59
C ASP A 75 8.68 9.88 2.09
N ALA A 76 7.43 9.56 1.76
CA ALA A 76 7.00 9.24 0.40
C ALA A 76 5.80 10.12 -0.01
N GLU A 77 5.99 10.91 -1.07
CA GLU A 77 4.95 11.70 -1.71
C GLU A 77 4.28 10.95 -2.87
N THR A 78 3.18 11.49 -3.38
CA THR A 78 2.44 10.94 -4.52
C THR A 78 3.30 10.68 -5.75
N THR A 79 4.30 11.54 -6.01
CA THR A 79 5.25 11.42 -7.12
C THR A 79 6.23 10.25 -6.94
N HIS A 80 6.45 9.79 -5.71
CA HIS A 80 7.31 8.65 -5.40
C HIS A 80 6.59 7.31 -5.58
N LEU A 81 5.26 7.29 -5.61
CA LEU A 81 4.48 6.05 -5.65
C LEU A 81 4.64 5.25 -6.95
N PRO A 82 4.58 5.86 -8.16
CA PRO A 82 4.76 5.12 -9.40
C PRO A 82 6.07 4.32 -9.49
N PRO A 83 7.27 4.88 -9.20
CA PRO A 83 8.51 4.09 -9.24
C PRO A 83 8.62 3.06 -8.10
N ILE A 84 8.04 3.32 -6.91
CA ILE A 84 7.98 2.31 -5.84
C ILE A 84 7.12 1.13 -6.28
N LEU A 85 5.93 1.39 -6.80
CA LEU A 85 5.03 0.34 -7.24
C LEU A 85 5.53 -0.39 -8.47
N SER A 86 6.15 0.28 -9.44
CA SER A 86 6.74 -0.38 -10.61
C SER A 86 7.77 -1.45 -10.20
N ARG A 87 8.59 -1.18 -9.17
CA ARG A 87 9.55 -2.17 -8.64
C ARG A 87 8.85 -3.36 -7.98
N LEU A 88 7.78 -3.13 -7.24
CA LEU A 88 7.00 -4.17 -6.56
C LEU A 88 6.20 -5.03 -7.55
N THR A 89 5.56 -4.40 -8.54
CA THR A 89 4.66 -5.08 -9.48
C THR A 89 5.43 -5.78 -10.60
N ALA A 90 6.68 -5.42 -10.87
CA ALA A 90 7.56 -6.20 -11.74
C ALA A 90 7.69 -7.67 -11.29
N LEU A 91 7.54 -7.94 -9.99
CA LEU A 91 7.59 -9.28 -9.40
C LEU A 91 6.31 -10.09 -9.65
N LEU A 92 5.20 -9.41 -9.92
CA LEU A 92 3.92 -10.03 -10.25
C LEU A 92 3.90 -10.51 -11.71
N GLY A 93 4.82 -10.01 -12.55
CA GLY A 93 4.89 -10.38 -13.96
C GLY A 93 3.56 -10.12 -14.67
N PRO A 94 2.92 -11.15 -15.29
CA PRO A 94 1.65 -10.98 -16.00
C PRO A 94 0.42 -10.99 -15.07
N ILE A 95 0.59 -11.16 -13.75
CA ILE A 95 -0.56 -11.21 -12.82
C ILE A 95 -1.23 -9.83 -12.76
N PRO A 96 -2.55 -9.74 -13.03
CA PRO A 96 -3.28 -8.49 -12.89
C PRO A 96 -3.20 -7.95 -11.47
N TRP A 97 -2.84 -6.67 -11.38
CA TRP A 97 -2.76 -5.94 -10.13
C TRP A 97 -3.46 -4.59 -10.24
N SER A 98 -3.99 -4.08 -9.14
CA SER A 98 -4.62 -2.77 -9.06
C SER A 98 -4.15 -2.09 -7.79
N ALA A 99 -3.78 -0.82 -7.88
CA ALA A 99 -3.27 -0.08 -6.74
C ALA A 99 -4.02 1.24 -6.54
N GLY A 100 -4.17 1.61 -5.28
CA GLY A 100 -4.74 2.86 -4.85
C GLY A 100 -3.85 3.51 -3.80
N GLY A 101 -3.78 4.84 -3.81
CA GLY A 101 -2.88 5.60 -2.96
C GLY A 101 -3.52 6.85 -2.35
N SER A 102 -3.00 7.22 -1.20
CA SER A 102 -3.28 8.50 -0.53
C SER A 102 -1.98 9.04 0.10
N CYS A 103 -1.89 10.35 0.26
CA CYS A 103 -0.70 11.02 0.78
C CYS A 103 -1.09 12.10 1.79
N TYR A 104 -0.49 12.03 2.98
CA TYR A 104 -0.56 13.11 3.95
C TYR A 104 0.41 14.22 3.57
N PRO A 105 0.06 15.51 3.74
CA PRO A 105 -1.28 16.04 3.97
C PRO A 105 -2.03 16.33 2.67
N LYS A 106 -1.44 16.03 1.50
CA LYS A 106 -1.88 16.50 0.19
C LYS A 106 -3.28 16.03 -0.19
N THR A 107 -3.59 14.78 0.08
CA THR A 107 -4.84 14.14 -0.37
C THR A 107 -5.81 13.90 0.77
N ALA A 108 -5.29 13.72 2.00
CA ALA A 108 -6.07 13.61 3.23
C ALA A 108 -5.22 13.95 4.45
N THR A 109 -5.86 14.38 5.54
CA THR A 109 -5.20 14.81 6.79
C THR A 109 -5.49 13.90 7.99
N ARG A 110 -6.35 12.89 7.81
CA ARG A 110 -6.73 11.91 8.84
C ARG A 110 -6.45 10.48 8.36
N ALA A 111 -6.03 9.61 9.27
CA ALA A 111 -5.66 8.23 8.96
C ALA A 111 -6.79 7.44 8.28
N ASP A 112 -8.01 7.51 8.84
CA ASP A 112 -9.18 6.81 8.29
C ASP A 112 -9.51 7.25 6.86
N ASP A 113 -9.40 8.56 6.58
CA ASP A 113 -9.66 9.11 5.26
C ASP A 113 -8.59 8.67 4.26
N MET A 114 -7.32 8.66 4.68
CA MET A 114 -6.22 8.14 3.87
C MET A 114 -6.40 6.66 3.53
N LEU A 115 -6.76 5.82 4.50
CA LEU A 115 -6.99 4.40 4.30
C LEU A 115 -8.18 4.16 3.37
N ARG A 116 -9.32 4.84 3.63
CA ARG A 116 -10.51 4.76 2.78
C ARG A 116 -10.19 5.16 1.34
N GLN A 117 -9.52 6.30 1.14
CA GLN A 117 -9.17 6.80 -0.18
C GLN A 117 -8.22 5.86 -0.94
N ALA A 118 -7.24 5.25 -0.27
CA ALA A 118 -6.36 4.26 -0.88
C ALA A 118 -7.13 3.00 -1.31
N VAL A 119 -8.12 2.56 -0.53
CA VAL A 119 -8.99 1.44 -0.90
C VAL A 119 -9.91 1.81 -2.07
N ASP A 120 -10.60 2.95 -2.00
CA ASP A 120 -11.57 3.37 -3.01
C ASP A 120 -10.90 3.58 -4.38
N THR A 121 -9.72 4.18 -4.39
CA THR A 121 -8.95 4.37 -5.64
C THR A 121 -8.38 3.06 -6.18
N MET A 122 -8.04 2.11 -5.31
CA MET A 122 -7.63 0.76 -5.73
C MET A 122 -8.80 0.01 -6.39
N ILE A 123 -10.00 0.10 -5.81
CA ILE A 123 -11.22 -0.50 -6.37
C ILE A 123 -11.50 0.08 -7.76
N ARG A 124 -11.44 1.42 -7.91
CA ARG A 124 -11.58 2.07 -9.23
C ARG A 124 -10.53 1.62 -10.24
N ALA A 125 -9.26 1.51 -9.81
CA ALA A 125 -8.19 1.02 -10.66
C ALA A 125 -8.47 -0.41 -11.16
N ARG A 126 -9.09 -1.24 -10.32
CA ARG A 126 -9.53 -2.59 -10.65
C ARG A 126 -10.68 -2.59 -11.64
N GLU A 127 -11.71 -1.79 -11.39
CA GLU A 127 -12.89 -1.66 -12.26
C GLU A 127 -12.52 -1.19 -13.67
N ASP A 128 -11.51 -0.33 -13.80
CA ASP A 128 -11.07 0.16 -15.11
C ASP A 128 -10.15 -0.82 -15.86
N GLY A 129 -9.95 -2.05 -15.36
CA GLY A 129 -9.18 -3.12 -16.02
C GLY A 129 -7.78 -3.38 -15.43
N GLY A 130 -7.46 -2.79 -14.27
CA GLY A 130 -6.22 -3.05 -13.54
C GLY A 130 -4.94 -2.55 -14.23
N HIS A 131 -3.81 -3.09 -13.79
CA HIS A 131 -2.43 -2.71 -14.14
C HIS A 131 -2.13 -1.21 -13.98
N ARG A 132 -2.74 -0.58 -12.98
CA ARG A 132 -2.59 0.85 -12.74
C ARG A 132 -2.67 1.22 -11.27
N LEU A 133 -2.11 2.39 -10.98
CA LEU A 133 -2.21 3.09 -9.72
C LEU A 133 -3.11 4.30 -9.91
N TYR A 134 -4.11 4.46 -9.04
CA TYR A 134 -4.76 5.74 -8.83
C TYR A 134 -4.37 6.31 -7.48
N VAL A 135 -4.16 7.62 -7.42
CA VAL A 135 -3.91 8.34 -6.18
C VAL A 135 -5.04 9.34 -6.07
N GLY A 136 -5.69 9.41 -4.91
CA GLY A 136 -6.82 10.33 -4.83
C GLY A 136 -6.33 11.79 -4.87
N SER A 137 -7.16 12.62 -5.48
CA SER A 137 -6.94 14.05 -5.73
C SER A 137 -7.25 14.92 -4.53
#